data_AF-A0A8T7CSW3-F1
#
_entry.id   AF-A0A8T7CSW3-F1
#
_cell.length_a   1.000
_cell.length_b   1.000
_cell.length_c   1.000
_cell.angle_alpha   90.00
_cell.angle_beta   90.00
_cell.angle_gamma   90.00
#
_symmetry.space_group_name_H-M   'P 1'
#
loop_
_entity.id
_entity.type
_entity.pdbx_description
1 polymer ?
#
loop_
_entity_poly.entity_id
_entity_poly.type
_entity_poly.pdbx_seq_one_letter_code
_entity_poly.pdbx_strand_id
1 'polypeptide(L)'
;MGKLKSIAQYCTLFAILLLIPVSGHTAQLAAPTVILQGVPTTITANVEGAGTYNLELGDKKFSATAVAAGALEFTGVKAEKRGRTELRLLLGEAEIAQAESRVISGWLAIAPPFLAIAIALIFHSVIPALFFGIWVGVFAAMGFSPGNVLLSLLKVFETYVRGAVANADHAAIVLFTFMIGGMVGIVSRNGGMQGVVNHVVKWASTPRRGQAATAMMGIAIFFDDYANTMVVGNTMRRVSDALKISREKLAFIVDSTAAPISCIALVTTWVGYEVGLIDAAIGQIDGYSESAYLVYLKSIGYSFYPILMLIFVFLIALGGRDFAAMHRAETRARTTGQLTEPGSEVASGQNEGREIEPLPGNPCRAINAVLPVLVLVLGVLTGLFVTGEGDSIQDIIGSADSYKALMWASLAAVLVAAVMTLAQRILTMEQTVQAWYVGVKMMLFAMIVLVLAWTLSSVTEVLHTADYLVSLLGDFLPPAILPVVVFVLAALTAFATGTSWGTMGILLPIVVPLAWAILAANDMTGPDDLHILYSSVACVLTGAVWGDHCSPISDTTILSSMASGCNHIDHVRTQLPYAMLVGMVAIIFGALPAGFGLPWWIALLVSATVLVTFYRIVARPVPEAS
;
A
#
# COMPACT_ATOMS: atom_id res chain seq x y z
N MET A 1 -58.90 44.91 18.80
CA MET A 1 -57.95 45.03 19.95
C MET A 1 -57.33 43.69 20.42
N GLY A 2 -57.81 42.51 20.01
CA GLY A 2 -57.21 41.22 20.43
C GLY A 2 -55.90 40.82 19.75
N LYS A 3 -55.70 41.16 18.46
CA LYS A 3 -54.50 40.76 17.70
C LYS A 3 -53.22 41.54 18.07
N LEU A 4 -53.34 42.79 18.53
CA LEU A 4 -52.16 43.56 18.99
C LEU A 4 -51.61 43.10 20.36
N LYS A 5 -52.46 42.56 21.24
CA LYS A 5 -52.01 42.03 22.54
C LYS A 5 -51.20 40.73 22.40
N SER A 6 -51.53 39.92 21.39
CA SER A 6 -50.80 38.68 21.10
C SER A 6 -49.40 38.95 20.55
N ILE A 7 -49.25 39.93 19.64
CA ILE A 7 -47.93 40.30 19.09
C ILE A 7 -47.04 40.90 20.18
N ALA A 8 -47.60 41.72 21.08
CA ALA A 8 -46.86 42.23 22.23
C ALA A 8 -46.38 41.09 23.16
N GLN A 9 -47.22 40.11 23.47
CA GLN A 9 -46.82 38.95 24.29
C GLN A 9 -45.72 38.09 23.64
N TYR A 10 -45.75 37.90 22.32
CA TYR A 10 -44.67 37.18 21.61
C TYR A 10 -43.38 38.00 21.55
N CYS A 11 -43.44 39.32 21.38
CA CYS A 11 -42.26 40.18 21.45
C CYS A 11 -41.66 40.24 22.87
N THR A 12 -42.49 40.21 23.92
CA THR A 12 -41.99 40.15 25.31
C THR A 12 -41.38 38.78 25.62
N LEU A 13 -41.95 37.66 25.13
CA LEU A 13 -41.34 36.33 25.28
C LEU A 13 -40.01 36.23 24.51
N PHE A 14 -39.93 36.82 23.31
CA PHE A 14 -38.73 36.84 22.49
C PHE A 14 -37.64 37.75 23.09
N ALA A 15 -38.02 38.88 23.70
CA ALA A 15 -37.11 39.76 24.43
C ALA A 15 -36.61 39.15 25.76
N ILE A 16 -37.43 38.34 26.44
CA ILE A 16 -37.01 37.58 27.64
C ILE A 16 -36.04 36.46 27.26
N LEU A 17 -36.20 35.82 26.08
CA LEU A 17 -35.23 34.85 25.56
C LEU A 17 -33.86 35.49 25.20
N LEU A 18 -33.86 36.77 24.82
CA LEU A 18 -32.64 37.54 24.49
C LEU A 18 -31.95 38.17 25.71
N LEU A 19 -32.58 38.11 26.91
CA LEU A 19 -32.06 38.69 28.15
C LEU A 19 -31.56 37.64 29.15
N ILE A 20 -31.50 36.36 28.77
CA ILE A 20 -30.69 35.39 29.51
C ILE A 20 -29.23 35.71 29.17
N PRO A 21 -28.40 36.17 30.12
CA PRO A 21 -26.98 36.26 29.86
C PRO A 21 -26.49 34.82 29.70
N VAL A 22 -26.27 34.39 28.46
CA VAL A 22 -25.41 33.24 28.19
C VAL A 22 -23.99 33.72 28.44
N SER A 23 -23.63 33.86 29.71
CA SER A 23 -22.25 33.74 30.16
C SER A 23 -21.89 32.25 30.15
N GLY A 24 -22.06 31.61 29.00
CA GLY A 24 -21.65 30.24 28.80
C GLY A 24 -20.21 30.29 28.35
N HIS A 25 -19.30 29.86 29.21
CA HIS A 25 -17.99 29.41 28.74
C HIS A 25 -18.26 28.39 27.62
N THR A 26 -17.83 28.70 26.39
CA THR A 26 -17.93 27.80 25.23
C THR A 26 -16.94 26.66 25.45
N ALA A 27 -17.37 25.65 26.20
CA ALA A 27 -16.61 24.42 26.38
C ALA A 27 -17.08 23.39 25.35
N GLN A 28 -16.17 22.91 24.51
CA GLN A 28 -16.42 21.79 23.61
C GLN A 28 -15.68 20.56 24.12
N LEU A 29 -16.45 19.56 24.53
CA LEU A 29 -15.93 18.25 24.89
C LEU A 29 -15.80 17.39 23.63
N ALA A 30 -14.57 17.07 23.22
CA ALA A 30 -14.29 16.19 22.10
C ALA A 30 -14.34 14.72 22.57
N ALA A 31 -15.56 14.25 22.88
CA ALA A 31 -15.74 12.87 23.30
C ALA A 31 -15.65 11.89 22.12
N PRO A 32 -14.90 10.79 22.25
CA PRO A 32 -14.85 9.77 21.22
C PRO A 32 -16.20 9.08 21.07
N THR A 33 -16.55 8.70 19.84
CA THR A 33 -17.82 8.00 19.58
C THR A 33 -17.86 6.64 20.29
N VAL A 34 -16.70 6.00 20.42
CA VAL A 34 -16.53 4.68 21.02
C VAL A 34 -15.43 4.76 22.10
N ILE A 35 -15.65 4.09 23.23
CA ILE A 35 -14.63 3.87 24.26
C ILE A 35 -14.45 2.36 24.41
N LEU A 36 -13.21 1.90 24.58
CA LEU A 36 -12.94 0.49 24.78
C LEU A 36 -12.99 0.12 26.26
N GLN A 37 -13.72 -0.96 26.56
CA GLN A 37 -13.84 -1.46 27.92
C GLN A 37 -12.47 -1.86 28.48
N GLY A 38 -12.08 -1.25 29.61
CA GLY A 38 -10.85 -1.58 30.33
C GLY A 38 -9.55 -1.05 29.72
N VAL A 39 -9.61 -0.43 28.54
CA VAL A 39 -8.46 0.20 27.89
C VAL A 39 -8.39 1.67 28.35
N PRO A 40 -7.23 2.17 28.82
CA PRO A 40 -7.06 3.60 29.09
C PRO A 40 -7.16 4.41 27.80
N THR A 41 -7.96 5.45 27.80
CA THR A 41 -8.14 6.38 26.67
C THR A 41 -7.89 7.81 27.13
N THR A 42 -7.38 8.64 26.23
CA THR A 42 -7.24 10.09 26.45
C THR A 42 -8.46 10.80 25.87
N ILE A 43 -9.04 11.72 26.64
CA ILE A 43 -10.17 12.55 26.20
C ILE A 43 -9.73 14.00 26.21
N THR A 44 -10.01 14.72 25.13
CA THR A 44 -9.66 16.13 25.00
C THR A 44 -10.89 17.02 25.14
N ALA A 45 -10.70 18.22 25.67
CA ALA A 45 -11.71 19.26 25.71
C ALA A 45 -11.09 20.62 25.46
N ASN A 46 -11.77 21.47 24.70
CA ASN A 46 -11.37 22.86 24.51
C ASN A 46 -12.24 23.76 25.38
N VAL A 47 -11.61 24.61 26.18
CA VAL A 47 -12.28 25.51 27.11
C VAL A 47 -11.74 26.93 27.01
N GLU A 48 -12.64 27.90 27.12
CA GLU A 48 -12.28 29.30 27.26
C GLU A 48 -12.28 29.69 28.76
N GLY A 49 -11.09 29.74 29.36
CA GLY A 49 -10.90 30.23 30.74
C GLY A 49 -9.85 29.46 31.54
N ALA A 50 -9.35 30.10 32.60
CA ALA A 50 -8.48 29.44 33.58
C ALA A 50 -9.31 28.90 34.75
N GLY A 51 -9.15 27.62 35.08
CA GLY A 51 -9.91 26.97 36.15
C GLY A 51 -9.49 25.52 36.37
N THR A 52 -10.01 24.90 37.42
CA THR A 52 -9.83 23.47 37.68
C THR A 52 -10.94 22.69 36.98
N TYR A 53 -10.58 22.01 35.90
CA TYR A 53 -11.50 21.21 35.10
C TYR A 53 -11.38 19.73 35.46
N ASN A 54 -12.53 19.08 35.65
CA ASN A 54 -12.62 17.65 35.89
C ASN A 54 -13.55 17.00 34.86
N LEU A 55 -13.20 15.81 34.40
CA LEU A 55 -14.06 14.98 33.57
C LEU A 55 -14.67 13.88 34.45
N GLU A 56 -15.98 13.77 34.43
CA GLU A 56 -16.73 12.74 35.15
C GLU A 56 -17.22 11.67 34.17
N LEU A 57 -16.93 10.41 34.52
CA LEU A 57 -17.40 9.22 33.81
C LEU A 57 -18.00 8.26 34.85
N GLY A 58 -19.33 8.25 34.96
CA GLY A 58 -20.02 7.54 36.05
C GLY A 58 -19.63 8.13 37.41
N ASP A 59 -19.10 7.31 38.32
CA ASP A 59 -18.70 7.73 39.68
C ASP A 59 -17.22 8.18 39.77
N LYS A 60 -16.47 8.15 38.66
CA LYS A 60 -15.03 8.48 38.64
C LYS A 60 -14.79 9.87 38.05
N LYS A 61 -13.94 10.64 38.72
CA LYS A 61 -13.48 11.97 38.27
C LYS A 61 -12.01 11.92 37.85
N PHE A 62 -11.72 12.51 36.71
CA PHE A 62 -10.38 12.63 36.14
C PHE A 62 -10.02 14.11 36.08
N SER A 63 -8.85 14.49 36.61
CA SER A 63 -8.39 15.87 36.57
C SER A 63 -7.66 16.17 35.27
N ALA A 64 -7.90 17.36 34.73
CA ALA A 64 -7.26 17.78 33.49
C ALA A 64 -5.76 18.01 33.67
N THR A 65 -4.98 17.58 32.67
CA THR A 65 -3.64 18.11 32.43
C THR A 65 -3.79 19.23 31.41
N ALA A 66 -3.37 20.45 31.75
CA ALA A 66 -3.49 21.59 30.84
C ALA A 66 -2.49 21.46 29.70
N VAL A 67 -2.99 21.48 28.47
CA VAL A 67 -2.21 21.58 27.23
C VAL A 67 -2.25 23.04 26.77
N ALA A 68 -1.23 23.50 26.05
CA ALA A 68 -1.12 24.91 25.63
C ALA A 68 -2.39 25.39 24.87
N ALA A 69 -2.77 26.66 25.07
CA ALA A 69 -3.88 27.34 24.39
C ALA A 69 -5.32 26.87 24.69
N GLY A 70 -5.62 26.44 25.93
CA GLY A 70 -7.01 26.16 26.37
C GLY A 70 -7.51 24.76 26.03
N ALA A 71 -6.64 23.90 25.52
CA ALA A 71 -6.87 22.47 25.37
C ALA A 71 -6.60 21.75 26.71
N LEU A 72 -7.52 20.89 27.12
CA LEU A 72 -7.42 20.04 28.30
C LEU A 72 -7.29 18.59 27.85
N GLU A 73 -6.37 17.86 28.45
CA GLU A 73 -6.26 16.41 28.28
C GLU A 73 -6.59 15.69 29.58
N PHE A 74 -7.49 14.71 29.47
CA PHE A 74 -7.82 13.77 30.52
C PHE A 74 -7.25 12.41 30.13
N THR A 75 -6.12 12.04 30.72
CA THR A 75 -5.43 10.79 30.43
C THR A 75 -5.89 9.67 31.36
N GLY A 76 -5.80 8.41 30.88
CA GLY A 76 -6.11 7.24 31.70
C GLY A 76 -7.60 7.04 32.00
N VAL A 77 -8.49 7.63 31.22
CA VAL A 77 -9.94 7.44 31.36
C VAL A 77 -10.29 6.01 31.01
N LYS A 78 -10.88 5.28 31.96
CA LYS A 78 -11.23 3.85 31.80
C LYS A 78 -12.70 3.62 32.06
N ALA A 79 -13.41 3.16 31.04
CA ALA A 79 -14.78 2.71 31.17
C ALA A 79 -14.84 1.22 31.55
N GLU A 80 -15.54 0.90 32.65
CA GLU A 80 -15.66 -0.48 33.13
C GLU A 80 -16.94 -1.18 32.64
N LYS A 81 -18.04 -0.43 32.46
CA LYS A 81 -19.35 -0.97 32.08
C LYS A 81 -19.62 -0.76 30.59
N ARG A 82 -20.12 -1.80 29.92
CA ARG A 82 -20.55 -1.76 28.52
C ARG A 82 -21.84 -0.96 28.37
N GLY A 83 -22.04 -0.34 27.21
CA GLY A 83 -23.28 0.38 26.89
C GLY A 83 -23.03 1.84 26.54
N ARG A 84 -24.07 2.66 26.63
CA ARG A 84 -23.91 4.12 26.51
C ARG A 84 -23.42 4.68 27.84
N THR A 85 -22.47 5.59 27.78
CA THR A 85 -21.96 6.32 28.93
C THR A 85 -21.96 7.81 28.62
N GLU A 86 -22.33 8.61 29.61
CA GLU A 86 -22.25 10.06 29.53
C GLU A 86 -20.91 10.51 30.10
N LEU A 87 -20.25 11.41 29.39
CA LEU A 87 -19.07 12.14 29.82
C LEU A 87 -19.50 13.56 30.17
N ARG A 88 -19.20 13.99 31.40
CA ARG A 88 -19.55 15.34 31.87
C ARG A 88 -18.28 16.11 32.18
N LEU A 89 -18.12 17.26 31.54
CA LEU A 89 -17.04 18.19 31.82
C LEU A 89 -17.51 19.18 32.89
N LEU A 90 -16.74 19.26 33.97
CA LEU A 90 -17.04 20.07 35.14
C LEU A 90 -15.98 21.17 35.32
N LEU A 91 -16.41 22.39 35.61
CA LEU A 91 -15.56 23.47 36.14
C LEU A 91 -15.87 23.60 37.64
N GLY A 92 -14.97 23.11 38.50
CA GLY A 92 -15.28 22.89 39.91
C GLY A 92 -16.36 21.82 40.08
N GLU A 93 -17.58 22.23 40.45
CA GLU A 93 -18.78 21.36 40.55
C GLU A 93 -19.84 21.66 39.49
N ALA A 94 -19.67 22.71 38.68
CA ALA A 94 -20.64 23.11 37.67
C ALA A 94 -20.38 22.35 36.35
N GLU A 95 -21.42 21.70 35.82
CA GLU A 95 -21.40 21.08 34.50
C GLU A 95 -21.39 22.12 33.39
N ILE A 96 -20.38 22.06 32.52
CA ILE A 96 -20.17 23.02 31.44
C ILE A 96 -20.30 22.41 30.04
N ALA A 97 -20.10 21.09 29.91
CA ALA A 97 -20.35 20.36 28.66
C ALA A 97 -20.66 18.89 28.95
N GLN A 98 -21.44 18.26 28.08
CA GLN A 98 -21.78 16.85 28.14
C GLN A 98 -21.63 16.21 26.76
N ALA A 99 -21.20 14.95 26.73
CA ALA A 99 -21.21 14.15 25.53
C ALA A 99 -21.55 12.68 25.83
N GLU A 100 -22.10 11.97 24.85
CA GLU A 100 -22.34 10.53 24.95
C GLU A 100 -21.29 9.75 24.16
N SER A 101 -20.75 8.70 24.77
CA SER A 101 -19.87 7.73 24.14
C SER A 101 -20.41 6.33 24.32
N ARG A 102 -20.06 5.41 23.41
CA ARG A 102 -20.42 4.00 23.54
C ARG A 102 -19.24 3.15 23.96
N VAL A 103 -19.40 2.45 25.09
CA VAL A 103 -18.42 1.51 25.60
C VAL A 103 -18.62 0.14 24.96
N ILE A 104 -17.66 -0.31 24.15
CA ILE A 104 -17.65 -1.63 23.50
C ILE A 104 -16.58 -2.54 24.11
N SER A 105 -16.67 -3.84 23.82
CA SER A 105 -15.62 -4.79 24.23
C SER A 105 -14.37 -4.58 23.38
N GLY A 106 -13.18 -4.61 23.99
CA GLY A 106 -11.92 -4.40 23.27
C GLY A 106 -11.74 -5.32 22.05
N TRP A 107 -12.08 -6.62 22.15
CA TRP A 107 -11.94 -7.56 21.03
C TRP A 107 -12.75 -7.17 19.78
N LEU A 108 -13.81 -6.37 19.93
CA LEU A 108 -14.58 -5.85 18.79
C LEU A 108 -13.81 -4.80 17.98
N ALA A 109 -12.79 -4.17 18.56
CA ALA A 109 -11.93 -3.25 17.85
C ALA A 109 -11.04 -3.97 16.83
N ILE A 110 -10.65 -5.23 17.10
CA ILE A 110 -9.85 -6.06 16.17
C ILE A 110 -10.74 -6.83 15.19
N ALA A 111 -12.04 -6.98 15.47
CA ALA A 111 -12.93 -7.77 14.63
C ALA A 111 -12.91 -7.34 13.14
N PRO A 112 -12.96 -6.03 12.79
CA PRO A 112 -12.93 -5.59 11.38
C PRO A 112 -11.69 -6.05 10.61
N PRO A 113 -10.44 -5.73 11.05
CA PRO A 113 -9.26 -6.18 10.32
C PRO A 113 -9.07 -7.70 10.37
N PHE A 114 -9.37 -8.35 11.50
CA PHE A 114 -9.27 -9.80 11.61
C PHE A 114 -10.22 -10.51 10.64
N LEU A 115 -11.46 -10.04 10.52
CA LEU A 115 -12.43 -10.59 9.58
C LEU A 115 -12.04 -10.29 8.13
N ALA A 116 -11.50 -9.11 7.84
CA ALA A 116 -10.95 -8.81 6.53
C ALA A 116 -9.86 -9.83 6.17
N ILE A 117 -8.88 -10.06 7.05
CA ILE A 117 -7.85 -11.08 6.82
C ILE A 117 -8.48 -12.48 6.69
N ALA A 118 -9.33 -12.90 7.63
CA ALA A 118 -9.92 -14.24 7.60
C ALA A 118 -10.76 -14.51 6.35
N ILE A 119 -11.59 -13.56 5.90
CA ILE A 119 -12.40 -13.69 4.68
C ILE A 119 -11.51 -13.65 3.45
N ALA A 120 -10.48 -12.81 3.44
CA ALA A 120 -9.49 -12.80 2.38
C ALA A 120 -8.79 -14.16 2.25
N LEU A 121 -8.45 -14.81 3.37
CA LEU A 121 -7.85 -16.16 3.40
C LEU A 121 -8.85 -17.27 2.99
N ILE A 122 -10.14 -17.15 3.31
CA ILE A 122 -11.15 -18.19 3.05
C ILE A 122 -11.72 -18.11 1.63
N PHE A 123 -12.07 -16.90 1.18
CA PHE A 123 -12.73 -16.66 -0.10
C PHE A 123 -11.77 -16.28 -1.21
N HIS A 124 -10.47 -16.11 -0.90
CA HIS A 124 -9.44 -15.69 -1.84
C HIS A 124 -9.83 -14.39 -2.59
N SER A 125 -10.49 -13.46 -1.90
CA SER A 125 -11.03 -12.24 -2.50
C SER A 125 -10.97 -11.05 -1.57
N VAL A 126 -10.27 -9.98 -1.99
CA VAL A 126 -9.97 -8.85 -1.11
C VAL A 126 -11.09 -7.82 -1.03
N ILE A 127 -11.75 -7.50 -2.14
CA ILE A 127 -12.83 -6.50 -2.14
C ILE A 127 -13.98 -6.91 -1.17
N PRO A 128 -14.52 -8.14 -1.24
CA PRO A 128 -15.53 -8.59 -0.28
C PRO A 128 -15.01 -8.65 1.15
N ALA A 129 -13.74 -9.02 1.34
CA ALA A 129 -13.10 -9.10 2.65
C ALA A 129 -13.00 -7.73 3.34
N LEU A 130 -12.46 -6.73 2.64
CA LEU A 130 -12.40 -5.35 3.14
C LEU A 130 -13.80 -4.82 3.42
N PHE A 131 -14.74 -4.97 2.48
CA PHE A 131 -16.11 -4.49 2.66
C PHE A 131 -16.80 -5.12 3.89
N PHE A 132 -16.64 -6.43 4.09
CA PHE A 132 -17.22 -7.11 5.24
C PHE A 132 -16.57 -6.68 6.55
N GLY A 133 -15.24 -6.55 6.59
CA GLY A 133 -14.51 -6.01 7.75
C GLY A 133 -15.04 -4.63 8.14
N ILE A 134 -15.09 -3.71 7.17
CA ILE A 134 -15.65 -2.35 7.34
C ILE A 134 -17.07 -2.40 7.89
N TRP A 135 -17.95 -3.19 7.27
CA TRP A 135 -19.35 -3.29 7.70
C TRP A 135 -19.49 -3.77 9.14
N VAL A 136 -18.74 -4.81 9.54
CA VAL A 136 -18.75 -5.28 10.93
C VAL A 136 -18.22 -4.22 11.89
N GLY A 137 -17.22 -3.45 11.48
CA GLY A 137 -16.69 -2.35 12.30
C GLY A 137 -17.68 -1.21 12.51
N VAL A 138 -18.34 -0.78 11.43
CA VAL A 138 -19.42 0.23 11.53
C VAL A 138 -20.58 -0.31 12.37
N PHE A 139 -20.93 -1.58 12.21
CA PHE A 139 -21.98 -2.22 13.00
C PHE A 139 -21.61 -2.31 14.49
N ALA A 140 -20.33 -2.55 14.80
CA ALA A 140 -19.80 -2.55 16.17
C ALA A 140 -19.86 -1.15 16.79
N ALA A 141 -19.42 -0.11 16.06
CA ALA A 141 -19.50 1.28 16.50
C ALA A 141 -20.95 1.72 16.76
N MET A 142 -21.89 1.28 15.93
CA MET A 142 -23.32 1.54 16.10
C MET A 142 -23.99 0.69 17.19
N GLY A 143 -23.27 -0.25 17.80
CA GLY A 143 -23.79 -1.21 18.78
C GLY A 143 -24.68 -2.25 18.12
N PHE A 144 -24.26 -3.52 18.19
CA PHE A 144 -24.92 -4.68 17.59
C PHE A 144 -26.37 -4.85 18.01
N SER A 145 -27.28 -4.20 17.28
CA SER A 145 -28.72 -4.34 17.44
C SER A 145 -29.34 -4.76 16.12
N PRO A 146 -30.40 -5.59 16.11
CA PRO A 146 -31.04 -6.03 14.87
C PRO A 146 -31.50 -4.87 13.98
N GLY A 147 -31.95 -3.76 14.58
CA GLY A 147 -32.34 -2.55 13.85
C GLY A 147 -31.18 -1.83 13.15
N ASN A 148 -29.95 -2.00 13.65
CA ASN A 148 -28.76 -1.35 13.09
C ASN A 148 -28.08 -2.17 11.99
N VAL A 149 -28.52 -3.39 11.68
CA VAL A 149 -27.89 -4.25 10.66
C VAL A 149 -27.95 -3.58 9.28
N LEU A 150 -29.14 -3.18 8.83
CA LEU A 150 -29.30 -2.49 7.55
C LEU A 150 -28.74 -1.06 7.59
N LEU A 151 -28.96 -0.34 8.70
CA LEU A 151 -28.47 1.03 8.85
C LEU A 151 -26.94 1.11 8.81
N SER A 152 -26.24 0.17 9.45
CA SER A 152 -24.78 0.10 9.41
C SER A 152 -24.26 -0.14 8.00
N LEU A 153 -24.91 -1.01 7.22
CA LEU A 153 -24.57 -1.23 5.81
C LEU A 153 -24.73 0.05 4.98
N LEU A 154 -25.82 0.79 5.17
CA LEU A 154 -26.03 2.07 4.48
C LEU A 154 -25.01 3.12 4.95
N LYS A 155 -24.68 3.13 6.25
CA LYS A 155 -23.72 4.05 6.86
C LYS A 155 -22.29 3.84 6.35
N VAL A 156 -21.90 2.61 6.02
CA VAL A 156 -20.64 2.31 5.34
C VAL A 156 -20.51 3.17 4.08
N PHE A 157 -21.52 3.14 3.21
CA PHE A 157 -21.48 3.90 1.96
C PHE A 157 -21.66 5.40 2.18
N GLU A 158 -22.69 5.80 2.93
CA GLU A 158 -23.08 7.21 3.13
C GLU A 158 -22.02 8.01 3.89
N THR A 159 -21.36 7.43 4.90
CA THR A 159 -20.44 8.16 5.78
C THR A 159 -19.01 7.82 5.47
N TYR A 160 -18.63 6.55 5.57
CA TYR A 160 -17.21 6.17 5.53
C TYR A 160 -16.65 6.15 4.10
N VAL A 161 -17.30 5.48 3.15
CA VAL A 161 -16.86 5.46 1.74
C VAL A 161 -16.96 6.85 1.13
N ARG A 162 -18.06 7.58 1.36
CA ARG A 162 -18.18 8.98 0.92
C ARG A 162 -17.07 9.85 1.51
N GLY A 163 -16.77 9.71 2.80
CA GLY A 163 -15.70 10.45 3.47
C GLY A 163 -14.33 10.16 2.86
N ALA A 164 -14.04 8.87 2.62
CA ALA A 164 -12.81 8.44 1.97
C ALA A 164 -12.65 9.01 0.55
N VAL A 165 -13.72 9.02 -0.25
CA VAL A 165 -13.68 9.55 -1.63
C VAL A 165 -13.68 11.08 -1.69
N ALA A 166 -14.33 11.76 -0.74
CA ALA A 166 -14.44 13.21 -0.72
C ALA A 166 -13.22 13.92 -0.13
N ASN A 167 -12.29 13.18 0.48
CA ASN A 167 -11.02 13.72 0.96
C ASN A 167 -10.16 14.21 -0.23
N ALA A 168 -9.62 15.43 -0.12
CA ALA A 168 -8.90 16.08 -1.22
C ALA A 168 -7.56 15.39 -1.55
N ASP A 169 -6.85 14.90 -0.54
CA ASP A 169 -5.56 14.22 -0.69
C ASP A 169 -5.76 12.82 -1.29
N HIS A 170 -6.78 12.10 -0.82
CA HIS A 170 -7.26 10.86 -1.44
C HIS A 170 -7.65 11.06 -2.91
N ALA A 171 -8.39 12.13 -3.22
CA ALA A 171 -8.74 12.46 -4.60
C ALA A 171 -7.51 12.78 -5.45
N ALA A 172 -6.50 13.47 -4.90
CA ALA A 172 -5.23 13.72 -5.56
C ALA A 172 -4.53 12.41 -5.93
N ILE A 173 -4.50 11.43 -5.01
CA ILE A 173 -3.92 10.09 -5.22
C ILE A 173 -4.58 9.38 -6.39
N VAL A 174 -5.91 9.34 -6.41
CA VAL A 174 -6.66 8.71 -7.51
C VAL A 174 -6.35 9.40 -8.85
N LEU A 175 -6.31 10.74 -8.87
CA LEU A 175 -6.08 11.51 -10.08
C LEU A 175 -4.70 11.23 -10.70
N PHE A 176 -3.61 11.38 -9.94
CA PHE A 176 -2.29 11.15 -10.51
C PHE A 176 -2.04 9.68 -10.84
N THR A 177 -2.65 8.75 -10.09
CA THR A 177 -2.56 7.31 -10.40
C THR A 177 -3.23 6.98 -11.73
N PHE A 178 -4.42 7.53 -12.00
CA PHE A 178 -5.06 7.42 -13.32
C PHE A 178 -4.27 8.10 -14.43
N MET A 179 -3.62 9.23 -14.16
CA MET A 179 -2.72 9.84 -15.14
C MET A 179 -1.53 8.93 -15.46
N ILE A 180 -0.85 8.36 -14.46
CA ILE A 180 0.28 7.44 -14.69
C ILE A 180 -0.21 6.21 -15.45
N GLY A 181 -1.27 5.54 -15.01
CA GLY A 181 -1.82 4.37 -15.72
C GLY A 181 -2.23 4.68 -17.16
N GLY A 182 -2.86 5.84 -17.39
CA GLY A 182 -3.22 6.31 -18.72
C GLY A 182 -2.01 6.63 -19.62
N MET A 183 -0.94 7.21 -19.06
CA MET A 183 0.33 7.40 -19.77
C MET A 183 0.90 6.05 -20.21
N VAL A 184 0.92 5.06 -19.31
CA VAL A 184 1.38 3.70 -19.60
C VAL A 184 0.57 3.07 -20.73
N GLY A 185 -0.76 3.25 -20.72
CA GLY A 185 -1.65 2.81 -21.80
C GLY A 185 -1.29 3.41 -23.16
N ILE A 186 -1.07 4.74 -23.23
CA ILE A 186 -0.66 5.43 -24.47
C ILE A 186 0.70 4.91 -24.96
N VAL A 187 1.69 4.85 -24.07
CA VAL A 187 3.07 4.48 -24.39
C VAL A 187 3.19 3.02 -24.84
N SER A 188 2.37 2.15 -24.27
CA SER A 188 2.30 0.75 -24.68
C SER A 188 1.66 0.62 -26.07
N ARG A 189 0.51 1.29 -26.29
CA ARG A 189 -0.23 1.22 -27.56
C ARG A 189 0.46 1.94 -28.72
N ASN A 190 1.27 2.96 -28.45
CA ASN A 190 2.03 3.69 -29.47
C ASN A 190 3.35 2.99 -29.87
N GLY A 191 3.68 1.84 -29.28
CA GLY A 191 4.88 1.07 -29.59
C GLY A 191 6.18 1.60 -28.95
N GLY A 192 6.07 2.53 -28.00
CA GLY A 192 7.22 3.02 -27.22
C GLY A 192 7.90 1.89 -26.46
N MET A 193 7.10 1.05 -25.80
CA MET A 193 7.56 -0.12 -25.05
C MET A 193 8.32 -1.10 -25.93
N GLN A 194 7.72 -1.52 -27.04
CA GLN A 194 8.37 -2.38 -28.04
C GLN A 194 9.65 -1.74 -28.59
N GLY A 195 9.70 -0.41 -28.71
CA GLY A 195 10.89 0.32 -29.12
C GLY A 195 12.06 0.17 -28.14
N VAL A 196 11.79 0.22 -26.82
CA VAL A 196 12.80 -0.07 -25.77
C VAL A 196 13.28 -1.51 -25.92
N VAL A 197 12.34 -2.44 -26.11
CA VAL A 197 12.66 -3.86 -26.32
C VAL A 197 13.62 -4.07 -27.50
N ASN A 198 13.35 -3.45 -28.65
CA ASN A 198 14.15 -3.62 -29.86
C ASN A 198 15.63 -3.20 -29.68
N HIS A 199 15.94 -2.37 -28.68
CA HIS A 199 17.32 -2.01 -28.34
C HIS A 199 17.99 -3.10 -27.49
N VAL A 200 17.27 -3.63 -26.50
CA VAL A 200 17.77 -4.63 -25.55
C VAL A 200 17.97 -6.01 -26.20
N VAL A 201 17.07 -6.41 -27.11
CA VAL A 201 17.14 -7.72 -27.80
C VAL A 201 18.40 -7.90 -28.63
N LYS A 202 19.03 -6.81 -29.11
CA LYS A 202 20.29 -6.89 -29.88
C LYS A 202 21.43 -7.54 -29.08
N TRP A 203 21.34 -7.56 -27.75
CA TRP A 203 22.38 -8.12 -26.88
C TRP A 203 22.12 -9.59 -26.53
N ALA A 204 20.91 -10.10 -26.78
CA ALA A 204 20.46 -11.45 -26.47
C ALA A 204 21.01 -12.48 -27.49
N SER A 205 22.32 -12.71 -27.44
CA SER A 205 23.06 -13.60 -28.35
C SER A 205 23.31 -15.01 -27.79
N THR A 206 23.34 -15.14 -26.47
CA THR A 206 23.59 -16.41 -25.76
C THR A 206 22.53 -16.59 -24.69
N PRO A 207 22.27 -17.81 -24.19
CA PRO A 207 21.26 -18.02 -23.15
C PRO A 207 21.44 -17.11 -21.92
N ARG A 208 22.67 -16.95 -21.43
CA ARG A 208 22.99 -16.06 -20.31
C ARG A 208 22.69 -14.60 -20.64
N ARG A 209 23.11 -14.14 -21.82
CA ARG A 209 22.84 -12.77 -22.28
C ARG A 209 21.35 -12.54 -22.55
N GLY A 210 20.62 -13.55 -23.01
CA GLY A 210 19.18 -13.51 -23.23
C GLY A 210 18.42 -13.35 -21.92
N GLN A 211 18.73 -14.17 -20.91
CA GLN A 211 18.15 -14.05 -19.58
C GLN A 211 18.47 -12.70 -18.92
N ALA A 212 19.73 -12.24 -19.03
CA ALA A 212 20.13 -10.94 -18.51
C ALA A 212 19.45 -9.79 -19.26
N ALA A 213 19.26 -9.91 -20.58
CA ALA A 213 18.52 -8.94 -21.38
C ALA A 213 17.04 -8.89 -20.97
N THR A 214 16.40 -10.03 -20.70
CA THR A 214 15.04 -10.09 -20.15
C THR A 214 14.97 -9.37 -18.80
N ALA A 215 15.90 -9.66 -17.89
CA ALA A 215 15.94 -9.04 -16.56
C ALA A 215 16.16 -7.52 -16.62
N MET A 216 17.10 -7.07 -17.45
CA MET A 216 17.34 -5.65 -17.69
C MET A 216 16.12 -4.95 -18.28
N MET A 217 15.36 -5.64 -19.13
CA MET A 217 14.13 -5.10 -19.71
C MET A 217 13.04 -4.95 -18.66
N GLY A 218 12.88 -5.94 -17.78
CA GLY A 218 11.97 -5.81 -16.64
C GLY A 218 12.32 -4.61 -15.76
N ILE A 219 13.59 -4.41 -15.43
CA ILE A 219 14.01 -3.22 -14.68
C ILE A 219 13.82 -1.91 -15.48
N ALA A 220 14.00 -1.94 -16.80
CA ALA A 220 13.78 -0.76 -17.63
C ALA A 220 12.30 -0.35 -17.69
N ILE A 221 11.38 -1.30 -17.52
CA ILE A 221 9.94 -1.10 -17.47
C ILE A 221 9.47 -1.08 -16.00
N PHE A 222 10.13 -0.24 -15.20
CA PHE A 222 9.90 -0.21 -13.74
C PHE A 222 8.60 0.45 -13.31
N PHE A 223 8.01 1.26 -14.18
CA PHE A 223 6.95 2.18 -13.81
C PHE A 223 5.57 1.51 -13.69
N ASP A 224 5.40 0.28 -14.20
CA ASP A 224 4.16 -0.51 -14.07
C ASP A 224 4.42 -2.02 -14.21
N ASP A 225 3.90 -2.83 -13.29
CA ASP A 225 4.12 -4.28 -13.23
C ASP A 225 3.31 -5.05 -14.29
N TYR A 226 2.05 -4.70 -14.56
CA TYR A 226 1.27 -5.38 -15.60
C TYR A 226 1.80 -5.12 -17.02
N ALA A 227 2.17 -3.87 -17.33
CA ALA A 227 2.82 -3.53 -18.58
C ALA A 227 4.18 -4.23 -18.70
N ASN A 228 4.94 -4.31 -17.61
CA ASN A 228 6.20 -5.06 -17.55
C ASN A 228 6.00 -6.53 -17.90
N THR A 229 5.15 -7.24 -17.15
CA THR A 229 4.90 -8.67 -17.36
C THR A 229 4.48 -8.97 -18.79
N MET A 230 3.53 -8.21 -19.33
CA MET A 230 2.99 -8.42 -20.67
C MET A 230 3.97 -8.07 -21.78
N VAL A 231 4.62 -6.91 -21.72
CA VAL A 231 5.56 -6.49 -22.77
C VAL A 231 6.80 -7.38 -22.76
N VAL A 232 7.43 -7.58 -21.60
CA VAL A 232 8.67 -8.35 -21.50
C VAL A 232 8.40 -9.81 -21.84
N GLY A 233 7.36 -10.42 -21.25
CA GLY A 233 7.01 -11.82 -21.50
C GLY A 233 6.73 -12.09 -22.98
N ASN A 234 5.81 -11.33 -23.60
CA ASN A 234 5.42 -11.57 -24.99
C ASN A 234 6.58 -11.35 -25.96
N THR A 235 7.43 -10.34 -25.69
CA THR A 235 8.51 -10.00 -26.62
C THR A 235 9.70 -10.93 -26.48
N MET A 236 10.08 -11.26 -25.25
CA MET A 236 11.21 -12.15 -24.98
C MET A 236 10.88 -13.61 -25.20
N ARG A 237 9.61 -13.97 -25.44
CA ARG A 237 9.20 -15.35 -25.78
C ARG A 237 9.97 -15.90 -26.98
N ARG A 238 9.94 -15.20 -28.13
CA ARG A 238 10.63 -15.66 -29.35
C ARG A 238 12.15 -15.72 -29.18
N VAL A 239 12.71 -14.75 -28.45
CA VAL A 239 14.15 -14.68 -28.17
C VAL A 239 14.57 -15.82 -27.26
N SER A 240 13.78 -16.10 -26.22
CA SER A 240 14.01 -17.19 -25.27
C SER A 240 13.89 -18.54 -25.94
N ASP A 241 12.87 -18.71 -26.79
CA ASP A 241 12.67 -19.92 -27.59
C ASP A 241 13.87 -20.18 -28.53
N ALA A 242 14.35 -19.14 -29.24
CA ALA A 242 15.53 -19.24 -30.11
C ALA A 242 16.82 -19.56 -29.34
N LEU A 243 16.93 -19.07 -28.11
CA LEU A 243 18.05 -19.34 -27.21
C LEU A 243 17.85 -20.59 -26.36
N LYS A 244 16.80 -21.40 -26.59
CA LYS A 244 16.45 -22.61 -25.82
C LYS A 244 16.31 -22.41 -24.30
N ILE A 245 15.90 -21.22 -23.87
CA ILE A 245 15.56 -20.93 -22.47
C ILE A 245 14.17 -21.51 -22.19
N SER A 246 13.98 -22.20 -21.07
CA SER A 246 12.69 -22.77 -20.69
C SER A 246 11.66 -21.65 -20.49
N ARG A 247 10.38 -21.92 -20.80
CA ARG A 247 9.35 -20.87 -20.68
C ARG A 247 9.02 -20.56 -19.22
N GLU A 248 9.19 -21.54 -18.33
CA GLU A 248 9.11 -21.33 -16.88
C GLU A 248 10.22 -20.38 -16.39
N LYS A 249 11.43 -20.50 -16.97
CA LYS A 249 12.54 -19.60 -16.67
C LYS A 249 12.27 -18.17 -17.11
N LEU A 250 11.72 -18.01 -18.31
CA LEU A 250 11.29 -16.71 -18.81
C LEU A 250 10.23 -16.11 -17.88
N ALA A 251 9.20 -16.88 -17.53
CA ALA A 251 8.14 -16.45 -16.62
C ALA A 251 8.70 -16.01 -15.27
N PHE A 252 9.61 -16.79 -14.67
CA PHE A 252 10.29 -16.40 -13.43
C PHE A 252 11.02 -15.05 -13.53
N ILE A 253 11.79 -14.82 -14.59
CA ILE A 253 12.53 -13.56 -14.75
C ILE A 253 11.57 -12.38 -14.92
N VAL A 254 10.51 -12.56 -15.73
CA VAL A 254 9.50 -11.54 -15.97
C VAL A 254 8.77 -11.19 -14.67
N ASP A 255 8.28 -12.19 -13.95
CA ASP A 255 7.55 -12.04 -12.69
C ASP A 255 8.43 -11.37 -11.62
N SER A 256 9.63 -11.91 -11.44
CA SER A 256 10.59 -11.45 -10.42
C SER A 256 11.25 -10.10 -10.72
N THR A 257 10.95 -9.49 -11.86
CA THR A 257 11.37 -8.12 -12.18
C THR A 257 10.21 -7.14 -12.30
N ALA A 258 8.95 -7.60 -12.30
CA ALA A 258 7.79 -6.74 -12.37
C ALA A 258 7.43 -6.16 -11.00
N ALA A 259 6.81 -6.94 -10.10
CA ALA A 259 6.40 -6.44 -8.79
C ALA A 259 7.59 -5.94 -7.91
N PRO A 260 8.77 -6.61 -7.88
CA PRO A 260 9.89 -6.14 -7.08
C PRO A 260 10.40 -4.74 -7.44
N ILE A 261 10.55 -4.43 -8.73
CA ILE A 261 11.02 -3.09 -9.12
C ILE A 261 9.93 -2.04 -8.89
N SER A 262 8.66 -2.39 -9.12
CA SER A 262 7.52 -1.50 -8.93
C SER A 262 7.39 -1.03 -7.47
N CYS A 263 7.73 -1.91 -6.52
CA CYS A 263 7.72 -1.65 -5.08
C CYS A 263 8.85 -0.70 -4.61
N ILE A 264 10.03 -0.74 -5.24
CA ILE A 264 11.21 0.02 -4.77
C ILE A 264 11.57 1.24 -5.62
N ALA A 265 11.02 1.35 -6.83
CA ALA A 265 11.34 2.47 -7.71
C ALA A 265 10.62 3.75 -7.27
N LEU A 266 11.30 4.88 -7.35
CA LEU A 266 10.85 6.16 -6.80
C LEU A 266 9.54 6.69 -7.40
N VAL A 267 9.22 6.25 -8.61
CA VAL A 267 8.10 6.75 -9.41
C VAL A 267 7.51 5.61 -10.23
N THR A 268 6.41 5.05 -9.75
CA THR A 268 5.69 3.93 -10.38
C THR A 268 4.19 4.08 -10.20
N THR A 269 3.40 3.21 -10.82
CA THR A 269 1.96 3.08 -10.55
C THR A 269 1.66 2.67 -9.10
N TRP A 270 2.61 2.03 -8.40
CA TRP A 270 2.45 1.58 -7.02
C TRP A 270 2.65 2.72 -6.01
N VAL A 271 3.59 3.64 -6.28
CA VAL A 271 3.94 4.73 -5.35
C VAL A 271 2.71 5.50 -4.89
N GLY A 272 1.76 5.80 -5.80
CA GLY A 272 0.56 6.53 -5.42
C GLY A 272 -0.31 5.79 -4.40
N TYR A 273 -0.42 4.49 -4.58
CA TYR A 273 -1.19 3.63 -3.70
C TYR A 273 -0.48 3.38 -2.37
N GLU A 274 0.81 3.05 -2.40
CA GLU A 274 1.61 2.83 -1.19
C GLU A 274 1.65 4.09 -0.32
N VAL A 275 1.94 5.25 -0.92
CA VAL A 275 1.92 6.54 -0.22
C VAL A 275 0.53 6.86 0.31
N GLY A 276 -0.53 6.61 -0.48
CA GLY A 276 -1.90 6.84 -0.05
C GLY A 276 -2.35 5.96 1.12
N LEU A 277 -1.86 4.73 1.20
CA LEU A 277 -2.11 3.85 2.35
C LEU A 277 -1.30 4.27 3.57
N ILE A 278 -0.03 4.64 3.38
CA ILE A 278 0.83 5.13 4.46
C ILE A 278 0.23 6.41 5.03
N ASP A 279 -0.21 7.35 4.20
CA ASP A 279 -0.83 8.62 4.59
C ASP A 279 -2.05 8.43 5.49
N ALA A 280 -2.99 7.60 5.04
CA ALA A 280 -4.19 7.29 5.82
C ALA A 280 -3.87 6.58 7.14
N ALA A 281 -2.71 5.92 7.25
CA ALA A 281 -2.28 5.21 8.44
C ALA A 281 -1.52 6.14 9.40
N ILE A 282 -0.64 7.02 8.90
CA ILE A 282 0.04 8.02 9.72
C ILE A 282 -0.90 9.10 10.24
N GLY A 283 -2.00 9.40 9.53
CA GLY A 283 -3.03 10.33 9.98
C GLY A 283 -3.74 9.90 11.28
N GLN A 284 -3.63 8.63 11.67
CA GLN A 284 -4.13 8.11 12.95
C GLN A 284 -3.14 8.31 14.11
N ILE A 285 -1.96 8.87 13.85
CA ILE A 285 -0.87 8.96 14.81
C ILE A 285 -0.70 10.41 15.27
N ASP A 286 -1.00 10.67 16.54
CA ASP A 286 -0.75 11.98 17.16
C ASP A 286 0.76 12.25 17.31
N GLY A 287 1.18 13.44 16.88
CA GLY A 287 2.57 13.92 17.04
C GLY A 287 3.59 13.37 16.03
N TYR A 288 3.15 12.58 15.04
CA TYR A 288 4.02 12.17 13.93
C TYR A 288 3.97 13.20 12.79
N SER A 289 5.14 13.69 12.37
CA SER A 289 5.23 14.83 11.45
C SER A 289 5.88 14.53 10.10
N GLU A 290 6.32 13.30 9.84
CA GLU A 290 6.92 12.97 8.53
C GLU A 290 5.85 12.78 7.47
N SER A 291 6.08 13.30 6.26
CA SER A 291 5.20 13.06 5.12
C SER A 291 5.18 11.58 4.72
N ALA A 292 4.03 11.10 4.24
CA ALA A 292 3.88 9.71 3.81
C ALA A 292 4.89 9.30 2.72
N TYR A 293 5.24 10.24 1.83
CA TYR A 293 6.27 10.01 0.81
C TYR A 293 7.66 9.83 1.42
N LEU A 294 8.02 10.59 2.46
CA LEU A 294 9.30 10.42 3.14
C LEU A 294 9.38 9.07 3.87
N VAL A 295 8.29 8.65 4.53
CA VAL A 295 8.20 7.32 5.15
C VAL A 295 8.39 6.22 4.11
N TYR A 296 7.73 6.34 2.96
CA TYR A 296 7.92 5.43 1.82
C TYR A 296 9.40 5.40 1.38
N LEU A 297 10.02 6.55 1.12
CA LEU A 297 11.43 6.63 0.69
C LEU A 297 12.38 5.97 1.69
N LYS A 298 12.18 6.21 2.99
CA LYS A 298 13.00 5.61 4.05
C LYS A 298 12.75 4.10 4.17
N SER A 299 11.54 3.63 3.88
CA SER A 299 11.19 2.21 3.87
C SER A 299 11.88 1.43 2.74
N ILE A 300 12.20 2.06 1.60
CA ILE A 300 12.87 1.39 0.45
C ILE A 300 14.16 0.69 0.88
N GLY A 301 14.96 1.31 1.77
CA GLY A 301 16.20 0.70 2.28
C GLY A 301 15.98 -0.62 3.04
N TYR A 302 14.80 -0.79 3.65
CA TYR A 302 14.39 -1.98 4.38
C TYR A 302 13.61 -2.98 3.51
N SER A 303 13.38 -2.68 2.24
CA SER A 303 12.70 -3.56 1.28
C SER A 303 13.61 -4.71 0.81
N PHE A 304 14.07 -5.54 1.74
CA PHE A 304 15.09 -6.56 1.50
C PHE A 304 14.68 -7.57 0.44
N TYR A 305 13.44 -8.09 0.46
CA TYR A 305 13.03 -9.13 -0.47
C TYR A 305 13.05 -8.65 -1.95
N PRO A 306 12.42 -7.52 -2.34
CA PRO A 306 12.51 -7.02 -3.70
C PRO A 306 13.95 -6.78 -4.16
N ILE A 307 14.78 -6.13 -3.34
CA ILE A 307 16.17 -5.84 -3.69
C ILE A 307 16.95 -7.15 -3.89
N LEU A 308 16.82 -8.10 -2.95
CA LEU A 308 17.49 -9.39 -3.03
C LEU A 308 16.97 -10.24 -4.18
N MET A 309 15.68 -10.16 -4.52
CA MET A 309 15.10 -10.86 -5.66
C MET A 309 15.67 -10.34 -6.98
N LEU A 310 15.77 -9.02 -7.16
CA LEU A 310 16.40 -8.43 -8.34
C LEU A 310 17.88 -8.86 -8.47
N ILE A 311 18.64 -8.85 -7.36
CA ILE A 311 20.01 -9.38 -7.32
C ILE A 311 20.02 -10.86 -7.72
N PHE A 312 19.10 -11.64 -7.19
CA PHE A 312 19.00 -13.08 -7.44
C PHE A 312 18.67 -13.40 -8.89
N VAL A 313 17.78 -12.63 -9.54
CA VAL A 313 17.46 -12.76 -10.96
C VAL A 313 18.71 -12.60 -11.81
N PHE A 314 19.55 -11.59 -11.56
CA PHE A 314 20.81 -11.42 -12.30
C PHE A 314 21.83 -12.51 -11.99
N LEU A 315 21.93 -12.93 -10.72
CA LEU A 315 22.82 -14.01 -10.30
C LEU A 315 22.52 -15.30 -11.07
N ILE A 316 21.23 -15.61 -11.20
CA ILE A 316 20.71 -16.74 -11.96
C ILE A 316 20.96 -16.57 -13.46
N ALA A 317 20.60 -15.41 -14.03
CA ALA A 317 20.70 -15.14 -15.46
C ALA A 317 22.15 -15.21 -15.97
N LEU A 318 23.09 -14.66 -15.20
CA LEU A 318 24.51 -14.61 -15.56
C LEU A 318 25.28 -15.86 -15.12
N GLY A 319 24.85 -16.53 -14.05
CA GLY A 319 25.55 -17.67 -13.47
C GLY A 319 25.48 -18.94 -14.31
N GLY A 320 24.42 -19.13 -15.11
CA GLY A 320 24.23 -20.35 -15.90
C GLY A 320 24.12 -21.62 -15.05
N ARG A 321 23.70 -21.46 -13.80
CA ARG A 321 23.47 -22.53 -12.83
C ARG A 321 22.08 -22.34 -12.24
N ASP A 322 21.41 -23.46 -12.02
CA ASP A 322 20.06 -23.51 -11.47
C ASP A 322 19.96 -24.62 -10.41
N PHE A 323 18.90 -24.61 -9.61
CA PHE A 323 18.60 -25.69 -8.67
C PHE A 323 17.11 -26.05 -8.63
N ALA A 324 16.78 -27.11 -7.88
CA ALA A 324 15.42 -27.60 -7.65
C ALA A 324 14.64 -27.90 -8.96
N ALA A 325 13.37 -27.45 -9.04
CA ALA A 325 12.52 -27.69 -10.19
C ALA A 325 12.99 -26.89 -11.44
N MET A 326 13.52 -25.68 -11.24
CA MET A 326 14.02 -24.86 -12.34
C MET A 326 15.22 -25.50 -13.06
N HIS A 327 16.13 -26.15 -12.32
CA HIS A 327 17.26 -26.89 -12.94
C HIS A 327 16.78 -27.98 -13.91
N ARG A 328 15.69 -28.67 -13.57
CA ARG A 328 15.10 -29.69 -14.45
C ARG A 328 14.49 -29.08 -15.71
N ALA A 329 13.74 -27.98 -15.56
CA ALA A 329 13.15 -27.26 -16.67
C ALA A 329 14.19 -26.71 -17.65
N GLU A 330 15.24 -26.07 -17.12
CA GLU A 330 16.34 -25.55 -17.94
C GLU A 330 17.16 -26.69 -18.58
N THR A 331 17.47 -27.76 -17.85
CA THR A 331 18.19 -28.91 -18.43
C THR A 331 17.40 -29.53 -19.59
N ARG A 332 16.09 -29.73 -19.42
CA ARG A 332 15.17 -30.21 -20.46
C ARG A 332 15.23 -29.32 -21.70
N ALA A 333 15.03 -28.01 -21.53
CA ALA A 333 15.06 -27.06 -22.64
C ALA A 333 16.39 -27.10 -23.42
N ARG A 334 17.52 -27.27 -22.71
CA ARG A 334 18.87 -27.29 -23.31
C ARG A 334 19.17 -28.58 -24.06
N THR A 335 18.82 -29.74 -23.50
CA THR A 335 19.21 -31.05 -24.04
C THR A 335 18.22 -31.61 -25.04
N THR A 336 16.92 -31.35 -24.88
CA THR A 336 15.87 -31.92 -25.76
C THR A 336 15.23 -30.88 -26.67
N GLY A 337 15.46 -29.58 -26.42
CA GLY A 337 14.76 -28.49 -27.09
C GLY A 337 13.30 -28.32 -26.68
N GLN A 338 12.80 -29.10 -25.71
CA GLN A 338 11.43 -28.98 -25.21
C GLN A 338 11.35 -27.86 -24.17
N LEU A 339 10.77 -26.73 -24.57
CA LEU A 339 10.75 -25.50 -23.78
C LEU A 339 9.67 -25.49 -22.69
N THR A 340 8.69 -26.38 -22.77
CA THR A 340 7.60 -26.57 -21.81
C THR A 340 7.58 -28.01 -21.31
N GLU A 341 7.02 -28.24 -20.12
CA GLU A 341 6.88 -29.60 -19.57
C GLU A 341 5.99 -30.47 -20.48
N PRO A 342 6.37 -31.74 -20.75
CA PRO A 342 5.58 -32.65 -21.59
C PRO A 342 4.18 -32.90 -21.01
N GLY A 343 3.16 -32.77 -21.85
CA GLY A 343 1.76 -32.95 -21.44
C GLY A 343 1.14 -31.74 -20.73
N SER A 344 1.89 -30.66 -20.59
CA SER A 344 1.39 -29.42 -20.01
C SER A 344 0.61 -28.61 -21.04
N GLU A 345 -0.66 -28.32 -20.75
CA GLU A 345 -1.48 -27.45 -21.58
C GLU A 345 -1.08 -26.00 -21.31
N VAL A 346 -0.53 -25.33 -22.34
CA VAL A 346 -0.32 -23.88 -22.31
C VAL A 346 -1.67 -23.24 -22.60
N ALA A 347 -2.23 -22.53 -21.62
CA ALA A 347 -3.46 -21.78 -21.82
C ALA A 347 -3.32 -20.88 -23.05
N SER A 348 -4.24 -21.03 -24.00
CA SER A 348 -4.32 -20.23 -25.23
C SER A 348 -4.89 -18.83 -24.95
N GLY A 349 -4.31 -18.12 -23.99
CA GLY A 349 -4.66 -16.74 -23.60
C GLY A 349 -4.21 -15.68 -24.60
N GLN A 350 -4.11 -15.99 -25.90
CA GLN A 350 -3.59 -15.08 -26.94
C GLN A 350 -4.44 -13.79 -27.15
N ASN A 351 -5.58 -13.66 -26.44
CA ASN A 351 -6.48 -12.52 -26.55
C ASN A 351 -6.44 -11.56 -25.35
N GLU A 352 -5.95 -11.98 -24.18
CA GLU A 352 -5.82 -11.10 -23.02
C GLU A 352 -4.50 -10.33 -23.12
N GLY A 353 -4.57 -9.00 -23.29
CA GLY A 353 -3.40 -8.13 -23.51
C GLY A 353 -3.28 -7.48 -24.88
N ARG A 354 -4.03 -7.94 -25.90
CA ARG A 354 -4.07 -7.30 -27.23
C ARG A 354 -4.52 -5.84 -27.21
N GLU A 355 -5.24 -5.44 -26.17
CA GLU A 355 -5.70 -4.06 -26.00
C GLU A 355 -4.52 -3.08 -25.81
N ILE A 356 -3.38 -3.57 -25.30
CA ILE A 356 -2.21 -2.75 -24.96
C ILE A 356 -1.06 -2.91 -25.97
N GLU A 357 -1.08 -3.98 -26.78
CA GLU A 357 -0.08 -4.20 -27.83
C GLU A 357 -0.06 -3.06 -28.85
N PRO A 358 1.09 -2.73 -29.46
CA PRO A 358 1.13 -1.73 -30.52
C PRO A 358 0.28 -2.15 -31.72
N LEU A 359 -0.38 -1.19 -32.36
CA LEU A 359 -1.12 -1.47 -33.60
C LEU A 359 -0.15 -1.98 -34.69
N PRO A 360 -0.55 -3.00 -35.48
CA PRO A 360 0.29 -3.54 -36.54
C PRO A 360 0.73 -2.46 -37.53
N GLY A 361 2.03 -2.40 -37.82
CA GLY A 361 2.61 -1.43 -38.78
C GLY A 361 3.06 -0.10 -38.18
N ASN A 362 2.79 0.16 -36.89
CA ASN A 362 3.27 1.38 -36.24
C ASN A 362 4.77 1.34 -35.94
N PRO A 363 5.49 2.48 -36.09
CA PRO A 363 6.92 2.54 -35.81
C PRO A 363 7.18 2.40 -34.31
N CYS A 364 7.85 1.32 -33.91
CA CYS A 364 8.23 1.06 -32.52
C CYS A 364 9.49 1.86 -32.16
N ARG A 365 9.32 3.02 -31.50
CA ARG A 365 10.41 3.95 -31.16
C ARG A 365 10.54 4.11 -29.65
N ALA A 366 11.69 3.74 -29.09
CA ALA A 366 11.95 3.78 -27.64
C ALA A 366 11.69 5.16 -27.00
N ILE A 367 11.96 6.24 -27.75
CA ILE A 367 11.76 7.62 -27.27
C ILE A 367 10.31 7.89 -26.86
N ASN A 368 9.33 7.21 -27.48
CA ASN A 368 7.91 7.36 -27.15
C ASN A 368 7.55 6.80 -25.77
N ALA A 369 8.44 5.99 -25.15
CA ALA A 369 8.33 5.56 -23.76
C ALA A 369 9.29 6.33 -22.85
N VAL A 370 10.56 6.45 -23.28
CA VAL A 370 11.62 7.06 -22.46
C VAL A 370 11.30 8.52 -22.14
N LEU A 371 10.83 9.32 -23.10
CA LEU A 371 10.61 10.74 -22.86
C LEU A 371 9.44 11.01 -21.89
N PRO A 372 8.23 10.41 -22.04
CA PRO A 372 7.17 10.56 -21.04
C PRO A 372 7.58 10.12 -19.63
N VAL A 373 8.27 8.98 -19.51
CA VAL A 373 8.75 8.47 -18.21
C VAL A 373 9.81 9.40 -17.62
N LEU A 374 10.73 9.94 -18.43
CA LEU A 374 11.72 10.89 -17.96
C LEU A 374 11.07 12.19 -17.49
N VAL A 375 10.05 12.68 -18.21
CA VAL A 375 9.26 13.85 -17.79
C VAL A 375 8.54 13.57 -16.48
N LEU A 376 8.01 12.36 -16.29
CA LEU A 376 7.40 11.96 -15.02
C LEU A 376 8.43 12.00 -13.87
N VAL A 377 9.56 11.32 -14.03
CA VAL A 377 10.61 11.23 -12.99
C VAL A 377 11.19 12.60 -12.66
N LEU A 378 11.62 13.36 -13.66
CA LEU A 378 12.15 14.71 -13.44
C LEU A 378 11.05 15.64 -12.92
N GLY A 379 9.82 15.49 -13.41
CA GLY A 379 8.66 16.23 -12.92
C GLY A 379 8.43 16.05 -11.42
N VAL A 380 8.49 14.81 -10.92
CA VAL A 380 8.36 14.53 -9.48
C VAL A 380 9.50 15.17 -8.71
N LEU A 381 10.76 14.96 -9.13
CA LEU A 381 11.94 15.53 -8.46
C LEU A 381 11.90 17.06 -8.42
N THR A 382 11.54 17.70 -9.54
CA THR A 382 11.39 19.16 -9.62
C THR A 382 10.19 19.64 -8.80
N GLY A 383 9.08 18.90 -8.80
CA GLY A 383 7.90 19.21 -8.01
C GLY A 383 8.22 19.21 -6.52
N LEU A 384 8.88 18.16 -6.03
CA LEU A 384 9.33 18.07 -4.64
C LEU A 384 10.30 19.21 -4.27
N PHE A 385 11.22 19.55 -5.18
CA PHE A 385 12.15 20.66 -4.95
C PHE A 385 11.46 22.03 -4.92
N VAL A 386 10.42 22.22 -5.73
CA VAL A 386 9.68 23.49 -5.83
C VAL A 386 8.66 23.67 -4.70
N THR A 387 8.08 22.57 -4.21
CA THR A 387 7.09 22.62 -3.13
C THR A 387 7.72 22.47 -1.73
N GLY A 388 8.98 22.05 -1.66
CA GLY A 388 9.74 21.90 -0.42
C GLY A 388 10.47 23.18 0.01
N GLU A 389 10.80 23.24 1.29
CA GLU A 389 11.53 24.32 1.94
C GLU A 389 12.65 23.73 2.81
N GLY A 390 13.82 24.37 2.82
CA GLY A 390 14.94 23.94 3.65
C GLY A 390 16.31 24.22 3.04
N ASP A 391 17.35 24.09 3.87
CA ASP A 391 18.74 24.36 3.46
C ASP A 391 19.43 23.11 2.89
N SER A 392 18.99 21.91 3.30
CA SER A 392 19.49 20.63 2.78
C SER A 392 18.48 19.94 1.86
N ILE A 393 18.96 19.05 0.99
CA ILE A 393 18.10 18.24 0.11
C ILE A 393 17.11 17.38 0.93
N GLN A 394 17.53 16.92 2.11
CA GLN A 394 16.68 16.11 2.98
C GLN A 394 15.53 16.95 3.56
N ASP A 395 15.82 18.18 3.96
CA ASP A 395 14.80 19.10 4.50
C ASP A 395 13.79 19.47 3.42
N ILE A 396 14.27 19.83 2.22
CA ILE A 396 13.43 20.19 1.08
C ILE A 396 12.49 19.03 0.72
N ILE A 397 13.02 17.80 0.57
CA ILE A 397 12.18 16.64 0.24
C ILE A 397 11.22 16.32 1.40
N GLY A 398 11.67 16.48 2.65
CA GLY A 398 10.87 16.16 3.84
C GLY A 398 9.67 17.08 4.02
N SER A 399 9.81 18.37 3.72
CA SER A 399 8.73 19.36 3.84
C SER A 399 7.90 19.52 2.56
N ALA A 400 8.27 18.84 1.47
CA ALA A 400 7.63 19.00 0.17
C ALA A 400 6.18 18.50 0.16
N ASP A 401 5.33 19.22 -0.57
CA ASP A 401 4.02 18.71 -0.97
C ASP A 401 4.19 17.67 -2.09
N SER A 402 4.28 16.41 -1.70
CA SER A 402 4.43 15.27 -2.62
C SER A 402 3.21 15.07 -3.51
N TYR A 403 2.00 15.42 -3.04
CA TYR A 403 0.77 15.28 -3.82
C TYR A 403 0.77 16.22 -5.03
N LYS A 404 1.08 17.50 -4.81
CA LYS A 404 1.22 18.47 -5.91
C LYS A 404 2.30 18.06 -6.89
N ALA A 405 3.46 17.62 -6.39
CA ALA A 405 4.57 17.16 -7.24
C ALA A 405 4.15 16.01 -8.16
N LEU A 406 3.50 14.98 -7.61
CA LEU A 406 3.01 13.81 -8.37
C LEU A 406 1.91 14.19 -9.37
N MET A 407 0.99 15.09 -9.00
CA MET A 407 -0.07 15.56 -9.89
C MET A 407 0.48 16.32 -11.10
N TRP A 408 1.41 17.26 -10.89
CA TRP A 408 2.00 18.03 -12.00
C TRP A 408 2.83 17.14 -12.92
N ALA A 409 3.64 16.27 -12.34
CA ALA A 409 4.50 15.35 -13.09
C ALA A 409 3.70 14.36 -13.94
N SER A 410 2.66 13.76 -13.36
CA SER A 410 1.83 12.76 -14.06
C SER A 410 1.02 13.38 -15.20
N LEU A 411 0.45 14.58 -14.99
CA LEU A 411 -0.23 15.31 -16.06
C LEU A 411 0.74 15.67 -17.20
N ALA A 412 1.92 16.21 -16.87
CA ALA A 412 2.93 16.55 -17.87
C ALA A 412 3.37 15.32 -18.67
N ALA A 413 3.60 14.18 -18.01
CA ALA A 413 3.99 12.93 -18.66
C ALA A 413 2.92 12.41 -19.64
N VAL A 414 1.64 12.40 -19.24
CA VAL A 414 0.52 12.03 -20.13
C VAL A 414 0.45 12.95 -21.35
N LEU A 415 0.56 14.27 -21.13
CA LEU A 415 0.49 15.25 -22.22
C LEU A 415 1.65 15.04 -23.20
N VAL A 416 2.86 14.80 -22.70
CA VAL A 416 4.02 14.50 -23.56
C VAL A 416 3.79 13.20 -24.34
N ALA A 417 3.29 12.14 -23.71
CA ALA A 417 2.97 10.88 -24.39
C ALA A 417 1.92 11.09 -25.50
N ALA A 418 0.85 11.84 -25.21
CA ALA A 418 -0.21 12.13 -26.17
C ALA A 418 0.31 13.00 -27.34
N VAL A 419 1.00 14.10 -27.04
CA VAL A 419 1.55 15.01 -28.06
C VAL A 419 2.53 14.29 -28.96
N MET A 420 3.45 13.49 -28.43
CA MET A 420 4.38 12.71 -29.23
C MET A 420 3.66 11.72 -30.15
N THR A 421 2.65 11.03 -29.62
CA THR A 421 1.85 10.04 -30.36
C THR A 421 1.12 10.68 -31.54
N LEU A 422 0.49 11.84 -31.31
CA LEU A 422 -0.28 12.57 -32.32
C LEU A 422 0.63 13.28 -33.34
N ALA A 423 1.70 13.93 -32.88
CA ALA A 423 2.66 14.63 -33.75
C ALA A 423 3.37 13.68 -34.71
N GLN A 424 3.70 12.47 -34.24
CA GLN A 424 4.28 11.42 -35.08
C GLN A 424 3.24 10.66 -35.92
N ARG A 425 1.94 10.98 -35.76
CA ARG A 425 0.80 10.35 -36.46
C ARG A 425 0.78 8.83 -36.27
N ILE A 426 1.13 8.36 -35.06
CA ILE A 426 1.16 6.94 -34.73
C ILE A 426 -0.25 6.44 -34.41
N LEU A 427 -1.00 7.20 -33.62
CA LEU A 427 -2.40 6.96 -33.29
C LEU A 427 -3.23 8.20 -33.62
N THR A 428 -4.51 8.01 -33.90
CA THR A 428 -5.48 9.12 -33.94
C THR A 428 -5.79 9.63 -32.54
N MET A 429 -6.46 10.79 -32.42
CA MET A 429 -6.92 11.32 -31.13
C MET A 429 -7.82 10.30 -30.40
N GLU A 430 -8.78 9.72 -31.11
CA GLU A 430 -9.67 8.70 -30.55
C GLU A 430 -8.89 7.48 -30.05
N GLN A 431 -7.97 6.94 -30.86
CA GLN A 431 -7.13 5.82 -30.46
C GLN A 431 -6.23 6.15 -29.26
N THR A 432 -5.75 7.39 -29.16
CA THR A 432 -4.94 7.85 -28.04
C THR A 432 -5.76 7.91 -26.75
N VAL A 433 -6.99 8.44 -26.82
CA VAL A 433 -7.92 8.45 -25.67
C VAL A 433 -8.33 7.03 -25.27
N GLN A 434 -8.57 6.13 -26.23
CA GLN A 434 -8.84 4.72 -25.94
C GLN A 434 -7.65 4.03 -25.28
N ALA A 435 -6.43 4.28 -25.75
CA ALA A 435 -5.21 3.77 -25.12
C ALA A 435 -5.05 4.28 -23.68
N TRP A 436 -5.31 5.56 -23.46
CA TRP A 436 -5.32 6.16 -22.13
C TRP A 436 -6.38 5.51 -21.22
N TYR A 437 -7.60 5.32 -21.72
CA TYR A 437 -8.69 4.68 -20.98
C TYR A 437 -8.38 3.23 -20.59
N VAL A 438 -7.79 2.46 -21.52
CA VAL A 438 -7.31 1.09 -21.22
C VAL A 438 -6.29 1.12 -20.08
N GLY A 439 -5.34 2.06 -20.11
CA GLY A 439 -4.39 2.25 -19.02
C GLY A 439 -5.05 2.57 -17.68
N VAL A 440 -6.03 3.48 -17.66
CA VAL A 440 -6.82 3.80 -16.46
C VAL A 440 -7.59 2.59 -15.95
N LYS A 441 -8.18 1.79 -16.84
CA LYS A 441 -8.96 0.58 -16.51
C LYS A 441 -8.10 -0.44 -15.76
N MET A 442 -6.80 -0.55 -16.06
CA MET A 442 -5.90 -1.46 -15.35
C MET A 442 -5.69 -1.06 -13.88
N MET A 443 -5.79 0.25 -13.58
CA MET A 443 -5.66 0.76 -12.20
C MET A 443 -6.95 0.64 -11.38
N LEU A 444 -8.08 0.25 -11.98
CA LEU A 444 -9.38 0.31 -11.32
C LEU A 444 -9.47 -0.62 -10.10
N PHE A 445 -8.89 -1.82 -10.17
CA PHE A 445 -8.87 -2.76 -9.06
C PHE A 445 -8.13 -2.17 -7.84
N ALA A 446 -6.92 -1.66 -8.07
CA ALA A 446 -6.12 -0.98 -7.05
C ALA A 446 -6.87 0.19 -6.42
N MET A 447 -7.55 1.03 -7.21
CA MET A 447 -8.30 2.18 -6.69
C MET A 447 -9.51 1.78 -5.86
N ILE A 448 -10.23 0.71 -6.23
CA ILE A 448 -11.34 0.20 -5.41
C ILE A 448 -10.82 -0.30 -4.06
N VAL A 449 -9.74 -1.07 -4.07
CA VAL A 449 -9.09 -1.55 -2.84
C VAL A 449 -8.61 -0.38 -2.00
N LEU A 450 -8.02 0.66 -2.61
CA LEU A 450 -7.52 1.84 -1.92
C LEU A 450 -8.63 2.59 -1.18
N VAL A 451 -9.77 2.83 -1.84
CA VAL A 451 -10.93 3.48 -1.22
C VAL A 451 -11.46 2.65 -0.05
N LEU A 452 -11.54 1.33 -0.20
CA LEU A 452 -11.95 0.44 0.88
C LEU A 452 -10.92 0.41 2.02
N ALA A 453 -9.62 0.49 1.72
CA ALA A 453 -8.56 0.55 2.72
C ALA A 453 -8.63 1.84 3.54
N TRP A 454 -8.83 3.00 2.91
CA TRP A 454 -9.09 4.27 3.61
C TRP A 454 -10.34 4.20 4.47
N THR A 455 -11.39 3.58 3.94
CA THR A 455 -12.62 3.35 4.69
C THR A 455 -12.36 2.46 5.91
N LEU A 456 -11.59 1.38 5.76
CA LEU A 456 -11.19 0.51 6.86
C LEU A 456 -10.34 1.27 7.89
N SER A 457 -9.38 2.08 7.44
CA SER A 457 -8.53 2.96 8.26
C SER A 457 -9.37 3.84 9.19
N SER A 458 -10.34 4.56 8.62
CA SER A 458 -11.24 5.43 9.39
C SER A 458 -12.13 4.65 10.38
N VAL A 459 -12.51 3.41 10.05
CA VAL A 459 -13.30 2.56 10.96
C VAL A 459 -12.44 2.02 12.09
N THR A 460 -11.19 1.63 11.84
CA THR A 460 -10.26 1.16 12.89
C THR A 460 -9.85 2.28 13.83
N GLU A 461 -9.72 3.50 13.32
CA GLU A 461 -9.49 4.71 14.13
C GLU A 461 -10.67 4.96 15.08
N VAL A 462 -11.91 4.98 14.56
CA VAL A 462 -13.13 5.15 15.37
C VAL A 462 -13.27 4.05 16.44
N LEU A 463 -12.78 2.85 16.17
CA LEU A 463 -12.82 1.72 17.10
C LEU A 463 -11.63 1.67 18.06
N HIS A 464 -10.66 2.57 17.96
CA HIS A 464 -9.44 2.56 18.78
C HIS A 464 -8.69 1.23 18.69
N THR A 465 -8.61 0.66 17.47
CA THR A 465 -8.02 -0.67 17.25
C THR A 465 -6.55 -0.74 17.67
N ALA A 466 -5.77 0.30 17.39
CA ALA A 466 -4.35 0.38 17.76
C ALA A 466 -4.17 0.34 19.29
N ASP A 467 -4.93 1.14 20.03
CA ASP A 467 -4.91 1.20 21.49
C ASP A 467 -5.20 -0.17 22.12
N TYR A 468 -6.19 -0.88 21.57
CA TYR A 468 -6.50 -2.22 22.05
C TYR A 468 -5.38 -3.23 21.79
N LEU A 469 -4.79 -3.20 20.58
CA LEU A 469 -3.69 -4.09 20.24
C LEU A 469 -2.47 -3.85 21.14
N VAL A 470 -2.16 -2.60 21.46
CA VAL A 470 -1.11 -2.27 22.45
C VAL A 470 -1.47 -2.80 23.83
N SER A 471 -2.72 -2.65 24.28
CA SER A 471 -3.15 -3.18 25.58
C SER A 471 -3.03 -4.71 25.70
N LEU A 472 -3.03 -5.43 24.57
CA LEU A 472 -2.87 -6.88 24.52
C LEU A 472 -1.42 -7.33 24.31
N LEU A 473 -0.67 -6.63 23.45
CA LEU A 473 0.60 -7.09 22.91
C LEU A 473 1.80 -6.29 23.41
N GLY A 474 1.61 -5.11 23.99
CA GLY A 474 2.68 -4.19 24.38
C GLY A 474 3.74 -4.82 25.28
N ASP A 475 3.32 -5.69 26.21
CA ASP A 475 4.24 -6.39 27.12
C ASP A 475 4.83 -7.69 26.54
N PHE A 476 4.21 -8.25 25.50
CA PHE A 476 4.55 -9.58 24.96
C PHE A 476 5.33 -9.53 23.64
N LEU A 477 5.29 -8.41 22.91
CA LEU A 477 5.88 -8.29 21.58
C LEU A 477 7.05 -7.30 21.61
N PRO A 478 8.31 -7.78 21.62
CA PRO A 478 9.47 -6.91 21.50
C PRO A 478 9.37 -6.07 20.22
N PRO A 479 9.53 -4.73 20.28
CA PRO A 479 9.42 -3.85 19.11
C PRO A 479 10.29 -4.30 17.93
N ALA A 480 11.50 -4.78 18.23
CA ALA A 480 12.47 -5.25 17.24
C ALA A 480 12.00 -6.43 16.36
N ILE A 481 11.07 -7.26 16.86
CA ILE A 481 10.58 -8.44 16.13
C ILE A 481 9.35 -8.11 15.27
N LEU A 482 8.70 -6.97 15.53
CA LEU A 482 7.48 -6.55 14.85
C LEU A 482 7.59 -6.59 13.31
N PRO A 483 8.66 -6.07 12.66
CA PRO A 483 8.76 -6.13 11.20
C PRO A 483 8.69 -7.55 10.64
N VAL A 484 9.29 -8.53 11.32
CA VAL A 484 9.29 -9.93 10.88
C VAL A 484 7.91 -10.56 11.00
N VAL A 485 7.20 -10.30 12.11
CA VAL A 485 5.82 -10.79 12.30
C VAL A 485 4.92 -10.23 11.21
N VAL A 486 5.05 -8.93 10.94
CA VAL A 486 4.32 -8.24 9.87
C VAL A 486 4.64 -8.81 8.49
N PHE A 487 5.91 -9.07 8.18
CA PHE A 487 6.32 -9.70 6.91
C PHE A 487 5.59 -11.03 6.72
N VAL A 488 5.59 -11.89 7.75
CA VAL A 488 4.95 -13.21 7.68
C VAL A 488 3.43 -13.09 7.52
N LEU A 489 2.78 -12.15 8.23
CA LEU A 489 1.35 -11.91 8.08
C LEU A 489 0.99 -11.40 6.68
N ALA A 490 1.78 -10.48 6.14
CA ALA A 490 1.62 -9.99 4.77
C ALA A 490 1.84 -11.11 3.74
N ALA A 491 2.92 -11.89 3.90
CA ALA A 491 3.22 -13.05 3.06
C ALA A 491 2.07 -14.06 3.01
N LEU A 492 1.50 -14.43 4.18
CA LEU A 492 0.40 -15.39 4.24
C LEU A 492 -0.89 -14.83 3.62
N THR A 493 -1.16 -13.55 3.85
CA THR A 493 -2.35 -12.88 3.31
C THR A 493 -2.26 -12.75 1.79
N ALA A 494 -1.12 -12.31 1.26
CA ALA A 494 -0.89 -12.22 -0.19
C ALA A 494 -0.86 -13.59 -0.86
N PHE A 495 -0.26 -14.59 -0.23
CA PHE A 495 -0.26 -15.96 -0.74
C PHE A 495 -1.69 -16.51 -0.92
N ALA A 496 -2.56 -16.29 0.06
CA ALA A 496 -3.93 -16.81 0.03
C ALA A 496 -4.89 -15.96 -0.82
N THR A 497 -4.62 -14.67 -0.99
CA THR A 497 -5.47 -13.78 -1.79
C THR A 497 -5.04 -13.67 -3.25
N GLY A 498 -3.76 -13.96 -3.55
CA GLY A 498 -3.18 -13.75 -4.86
C GLY A 498 -3.11 -12.28 -5.27
N THR A 499 -2.96 -11.36 -4.31
CA THR A 499 -2.83 -9.93 -4.64
C THR A 499 -1.95 -9.16 -3.65
N SER A 500 -0.93 -8.49 -4.21
CA SER A 500 -0.07 -7.56 -3.49
C SER A 500 -0.85 -6.32 -3.01
N TRP A 501 -1.57 -5.67 -3.93
CA TRP A 501 -2.38 -4.48 -3.66
C TRP A 501 -3.36 -4.74 -2.51
N GLY A 502 -4.15 -5.80 -2.62
CA GLY A 502 -5.14 -6.13 -1.61
C GLY A 502 -4.56 -6.35 -0.21
N THR A 503 -3.41 -7.00 -0.13
CA THR A 503 -2.72 -7.27 1.13
C THR A 503 -2.22 -5.99 1.80
N MET A 504 -1.60 -5.09 1.02
CA MET A 504 -1.15 -3.79 1.51
C MET A 504 -2.34 -2.96 2.03
N GLY A 505 -3.44 -2.94 1.29
CA GLY A 505 -4.67 -2.23 1.67
C GLY A 505 -5.32 -2.75 2.95
N ILE A 506 -5.18 -4.05 3.24
CA ILE A 506 -5.63 -4.62 4.51
C ILE A 506 -4.66 -4.23 5.64
N LEU A 507 -3.34 -4.38 5.43
CA LEU A 507 -2.38 -4.39 6.53
C LEU A 507 -1.78 -3.02 6.88
N LEU A 508 -1.50 -2.13 5.93
CA LEU A 508 -0.86 -0.84 6.23
C LEU A 508 -1.68 0.04 7.19
N PRO A 509 -3.02 0.18 7.02
CA PRO A 509 -3.85 0.96 7.95
C PRO A 509 -3.83 0.47 9.40
N ILE A 510 -3.39 -0.77 9.64
CA ILE A 510 -3.34 -1.39 10.97
C ILE A 510 -1.91 -1.39 11.51
N VAL A 511 -0.96 -1.80 10.67
CA VAL A 511 0.43 -2.05 11.07
C VAL A 511 1.14 -0.75 11.41
N VAL A 512 0.89 0.33 10.67
CA VAL A 512 1.59 1.60 10.89
C VAL A 512 1.18 2.23 12.25
N PRO A 513 -0.11 2.40 12.58
CA PRO A 513 -0.53 2.86 13.90
C PRO A 513 -0.08 1.92 15.01
N LEU A 514 -0.17 0.61 14.79
CA LEU A 514 0.27 -0.40 15.77
C LEU A 514 1.78 -0.28 16.06
N ALA A 515 2.60 -0.17 15.02
CA ALA A 515 4.04 -0.05 15.15
C ALA A 515 4.41 1.20 15.95
N TRP A 516 3.78 2.34 15.63
CA TRP A 516 3.97 3.56 16.39
C TRP A 516 3.54 3.41 17.85
N ALA A 517 2.35 2.85 18.09
CA ALA A 517 1.81 2.73 19.43
C ALA A 517 2.64 1.77 20.31
N ILE A 518 3.22 0.71 19.74
CA ILE A 518 4.20 -0.16 20.42
C ILE A 518 5.50 0.60 20.73
N LEU A 519 6.01 1.39 19.78
CA LEU A 519 7.20 2.22 19.98
C LEU A 519 6.97 3.25 21.09
N ALA A 520 5.85 3.96 21.07
CA ALA A 520 5.45 4.93 22.09
C ALA A 520 5.31 4.28 23.46
N ALA A 521 4.73 3.09 23.56
CA ALA A 521 4.60 2.35 24.82
C ALA A 521 5.95 1.90 25.42
N ASN A 522 7.01 1.86 24.60
CA ASN A 522 8.37 1.47 25.01
C ASN A 522 9.34 2.65 25.08
N ASP A 523 8.85 3.90 25.02
CA ASP A 523 9.67 5.13 24.95
C ASP A 523 10.65 5.16 23.76
N MET A 524 10.31 4.47 22.66
CA MET A 524 11.12 4.32 21.44
C MET A 524 10.60 5.17 20.27
N THR A 525 10.22 6.42 20.53
CA THR A 525 9.74 7.36 19.48
C THR A 525 10.83 8.32 18.98
N GLY A 526 12.07 8.08 19.40
CA GLY A 526 13.22 8.88 18.97
C GLY A 526 13.60 8.63 17.50
N PRO A 527 14.34 9.55 16.87
CA PRO A 527 14.80 9.40 15.48
C PRO A 527 15.58 8.10 15.22
N ASP A 528 16.32 7.62 16.23
CA ASP A 528 17.12 6.40 16.14
C ASP A 528 16.25 5.13 16.11
N ASP A 529 15.01 5.17 16.60
CA ASP A 529 14.10 4.03 16.71
C ASP A 529 13.13 3.90 15.53
N LEU A 530 12.98 4.96 14.72
CA LEU A 530 12.08 4.99 13.56
C LEU A 530 12.42 3.93 12.51
N HIS A 531 13.62 3.34 12.56
CA HIS A 531 13.99 2.20 11.73
C HIS A 531 13.00 1.03 11.86
N ILE A 532 12.39 0.81 13.04
CA ILE A 532 11.38 -0.23 13.25
C ILE A 532 10.10 0.09 12.48
N LEU A 533 9.68 1.36 12.48
CA LEU A 533 8.51 1.82 11.72
C LEU A 533 8.76 1.66 10.21
N TYR A 534 9.88 2.18 9.71
CA TYR A 534 10.25 2.07 8.29
C TYR A 534 10.39 0.60 7.86
N SER A 535 11.00 -0.23 8.70
CA SER A 535 11.12 -1.67 8.45
C SER A 535 9.76 -2.38 8.49
N SER A 536 8.83 -1.96 9.35
CA SER A 536 7.48 -2.54 9.41
C SER A 536 6.66 -2.21 8.17
N VAL A 537 6.71 -0.95 7.71
CA VAL A 537 6.13 -0.54 6.42
C VAL A 537 6.71 -1.38 5.29
N ALA A 538 8.04 -1.44 5.19
CA ALA A 538 8.72 -2.24 4.17
C ALA A 538 8.34 -3.72 4.27
N CYS A 539 8.19 -4.28 5.47
CA CYS A 539 7.80 -5.68 5.66
C CYS A 539 6.36 -5.97 5.20
N VAL A 540 5.43 -5.02 5.32
CA VAL A 540 4.10 -5.16 4.68
C VAL A 540 4.25 -5.20 3.16
N LEU A 541 4.95 -4.22 2.59
CA LEU A 541 5.10 -4.09 1.13
C LEU A 541 5.79 -5.33 0.55
N THR A 542 6.92 -5.70 1.12
CA THR A 542 7.75 -6.81 0.66
C THR A 542 7.16 -8.18 0.96
N GLY A 543 6.47 -8.34 2.10
CA GLY A 543 5.73 -9.56 2.41
C GLY A 543 4.57 -9.76 1.43
N ALA A 544 3.89 -8.68 1.02
CA ALA A 544 2.85 -8.74 0.00
C ALA A 544 3.41 -9.21 -1.35
N VAL A 545 4.51 -8.61 -1.84
CA VAL A 545 5.19 -9.03 -3.08
C VAL A 545 5.70 -10.47 -2.99
N TRP A 546 6.21 -10.89 -1.83
CA TRP A 546 6.66 -12.27 -1.62
C TRP A 546 5.51 -13.28 -1.71
N GLY A 547 4.41 -13.00 -1.03
CA GLY A 547 3.24 -13.89 -1.01
C GLY A 547 2.62 -14.01 -2.40
N ASP A 548 2.58 -12.90 -3.14
CA ASP A 548 2.12 -12.83 -4.53
C ASP A 548 2.93 -13.75 -5.44
N HIS A 549 4.27 -13.67 -5.42
CA HIS A 549 5.15 -14.59 -6.19
C HIS A 549 4.96 -16.07 -5.84
N CYS A 550 4.55 -16.37 -4.61
CA CYS A 550 4.37 -17.75 -4.18
C CYS A 550 2.97 -18.29 -4.52
N SER A 551 2.00 -17.41 -4.81
CA SER A 551 0.60 -17.78 -4.93
C SER A 551 0.24 -18.35 -6.32
N PRO A 552 -0.45 -19.51 -6.39
CA PRO A 552 -0.95 -20.08 -7.64
C PRO A 552 -2.23 -19.41 -8.17
N ILE A 553 -2.69 -18.35 -7.52
CA ILE A 553 -3.87 -17.58 -7.94
C ILE A 553 -3.53 -16.10 -8.10
N SER A 554 -2.25 -15.76 -8.00
CA SER A 554 -1.77 -14.38 -8.15
C SER A 554 -1.97 -13.88 -9.57
N ASP A 555 -2.47 -12.66 -9.69
CA ASP A 555 -2.71 -11.99 -10.98
C ASP A 555 -1.40 -11.77 -11.75
N THR A 556 -0.36 -11.25 -11.10
CA THR A 556 0.98 -11.06 -11.68
C THR A 556 1.60 -12.40 -12.07
N THR A 557 1.47 -13.43 -11.22
CA THR A 557 1.99 -14.78 -11.48
C THR A 557 1.26 -15.44 -12.67
N ILE A 558 -0.05 -15.26 -12.77
CA ILE A 558 -0.86 -15.71 -13.92
C ILE A 558 -0.42 -14.95 -15.18
N LEU A 559 -0.38 -13.62 -15.16
CA LEU A 559 0.01 -12.79 -16.30
C LEU A 559 1.42 -13.11 -16.79
N SER A 560 2.39 -13.25 -15.90
CA SER A 560 3.78 -13.64 -16.21
C SER A 560 3.84 -15.00 -16.91
N SER A 561 3.09 -15.99 -16.42
CA SER A 561 3.04 -17.32 -17.03
C SER A 561 2.38 -17.32 -18.41
N MET A 562 1.29 -16.57 -18.57
CA MET A 562 0.57 -16.39 -19.84
C MET A 562 1.41 -15.63 -20.88
N ALA A 563 2.02 -14.51 -20.48
CA ALA A 563 2.87 -13.68 -21.33
C ALA A 563 4.15 -14.42 -21.75
N SER A 564 4.64 -15.35 -20.93
CA SER A 564 5.79 -16.19 -21.27
C SER A 564 5.39 -17.46 -22.04
N GLY A 565 4.11 -17.80 -22.08
CA GLY A 565 3.58 -18.97 -22.79
C GLY A 565 3.95 -20.31 -22.15
N CYS A 566 4.01 -20.35 -20.81
CA CYS A 566 4.18 -21.57 -20.02
C CYS A 566 2.88 -21.93 -19.29
N ASN A 567 2.80 -23.18 -18.82
CA ASN A 567 1.71 -23.55 -17.92
C ASN A 567 1.91 -22.86 -16.57
N HIS A 568 0.81 -22.33 -16.04
CA HIS A 568 0.83 -21.55 -14.81
C HIS A 568 1.36 -22.34 -13.60
N ILE A 569 0.97 -23.60 -13.46
CA ILE A 569 1.39 -24.44 -12.33
C ILE A 569 2.88 -24.79 -12.43
N ASP A 570 3.40 -24.99 -13.64
CA ASP A 570 4.84 -25.22 -13.85
C ASP A 570 5.66 -23.98 -13.48
N HIS A 571 5.19 -22.78 -13.82
CA HIS A 571 5.79 -21.52 -13.37
C HIS A 571 5.83 -21.44 -11.84
N VAL A 572 4.69 -21.57 -11.18
CA VAL A 572 4.59 -21.52 -9.70
C VAL A 572 5.55 -22.53 -9.06
N ARG A 573 5.55 -23.78 -9.54
CA ARG A 573 6.39 -24.86 -8.99
C ARG A 573 7.88 -24.59 -9.16
N THR A 574 8.29 -23.98 -10.26
CA THR A 574 9.71 -23.68 -10.53
C THR A 574 10.19 -22.40 -9.84
N GLN A 575 9.31 -21.42 -9.66
CA GLN A 575 9.55 -20.17 -8.93
C GLN A 575 9.62 -20.36 -7.42
N LEU A 576 8.76 -21.20 -6.84
CA LEU A 576 8.61 -21.30 -5.39
C LEU A 576 9.92 -21.59 -4.63
N PRO A 577 10.80 -22.54 -5.04
CA PRO A 577 12.07 -22.76 -4.34
C PRO A 577 12.99 -21.53 -4.33
N TYR A 578 12.89 -20.67 -5.36
CA TYR A 578 13.68 -19.45 -5.47
C TYR A 578 13.10 -18.36 -4.56
N ALA A 579 11.79 -18.13 -4.61
CA ALA A 579 11.09 -17.19 -3.74
C ALA A 579 11.26 -17.54 -2.24
N MET A 580 11.17 -18.83 -1.88
CA MET A 580 11.41 -19.30 -0.51
C MET A 580 12.82 -18.97 -0.02
N LEU A 581 13.85 -19.24 -0.83
CA LEU A 581 15.24 -18.91 -0.47
C LEU A 581 15.42 -17.41 -0.23
N VAL A 582 15.00 -16.58 -1.19
CA VAL A 582 15.18 -15.13 -1.11
C VAL A 582 14.39 -14.55 0.06
N GLY A 583 13.15 -15.01 0.27
CA GLY A 583 12.32 -14.58 1.40
C GLY A 583 12.90 -14.97 2.76
N MET A 584 13.38 -16.21 2.91
CA MET A 584 14.03 -16.64 4.16
C MET A 584 15.29 -15.82 4.46
N VAL A 585 16.10 -15.54 3.44
CA VAL A 585 17.29 -14.68 3.61
C VAL A 585 16.88 -13.26 3.98
N ALA A 586 15.87 -12.70 3.32
CA ALA A 586 15.35 -11.37 3.61
C ALA A 586 14.84 -11.25 5.06
N ILE A 587 14.17 -12.28 5.59
CA ILE A 587 13.69 -12.29 6.98
C ILE A 587 14.87 -12.44 7.95
N ILE A 588 15.69 -13.49 7.81
CA ILE A 588 16.67 -13.90 8.83
C ILE A 588 17.87 -12.95 8.88
N PHE A 589 18.35 -12.48 7.73
CA PHE A 589 19.56 -11.65 7.63
C PHE A 589 19.28 -10.19 7.30
N GLY A 590 18.06 -9.86 6.88
CA GLY A 590 17.62 -8.50 6.55
C GLY A 590 16.75 -7.89 7.65
N ALA A 591 15.46 -8.23 7.63
CA ALA A 591 14.43 -7.63 8.48
C ALA A 591 14.67 -7.85 9.98
N LEU A 592 15.06 -9.06 10.40
CA LEU A 592 15.29 -9.37 11.81
C LEU A 592 16.48 -8.56 12.39
N PRO A 593 17.69 -8.57 11.80
CA PRO A 593 18.79 -7.74 12.30
C PRO A 593 18.48 -6.24 12.21
N ALA A 594 17.79 -5.80 11.15
CA ALA A 594 17.40 -4.41 10.99
C ALA A 594 16.48 -3.94 12.12
N GLY A 595 15.52 -4.77 12.54
CA GLY A 595 14.66 -4.48 13.68
C GLY A 595 15.40 -4.38 15.03
N PHE A 596 16.57 -5.03 15.16
CA PHE A 596 17.47 -4.88 16.32
C PHE A 596 18.44 -3.69 16.18
N GLY A 597 18.23 -2.80 15.21
CA GLY A 597 19.04 -1.59 15.00
C GLY A 597 20.26 -1.78 14.10
N LEU A 598 20.42 -2.93 13.42
CA LEU A 598 21.46 -3.05 12.41
C LEU A 598 21.14 -2.14 11.21
N PRO A 599 22.05 -1.25 10.77
CA PRO A 599 21.80 -0.41 9.61
C PRO A 599 21.39 -1.22 8.39
N TRP A 600 20.32 -0.80 7.72
CA TRP A 600 19.71 -1.54 6.60
C TRP A 600 20.72 -1.90 5.50
N TRP A 601 21.68 -1.03 5.21
CA TRP A 601 22.69 -1.28 4.17
C TRP A 601 23.68 -2.38 4.57
N ILE A 602 24.02 -2.51 5.85
CA ILE A 602 24.83 -3.64 6.35
C ILE A 602 24.02 -4.93 6.27
N ALA A 603 22.77 -4.91 6.76
CA ALA A 603 21.86 -6.06 6.70
C ALA A 603 21.67 -6.55 5.26
N LEU A 604 21.53 -5.61 4.31
CA LEU A 604 21.43 -5.91 2.89
C LEU A 604 22.71 -6.54 2.32
N LEU A 605 23.90 -6.01 2.65
CA LEU A 605 25.18 -6.57 2.21
C LEU A 605 25.39 -7.99 2.75
N VAL A 606 25.07 -8.23 4.03
CA VAL A 606 25.13 -9.56 4.65
C VAL A 606 24.15 -10.50 3.95
N SER A 607 22.90 -10.09 3.77
CA SER A 607 21.86 -10.87 3.10
C SER A 607 22.25 -11.24 1.66
N ALA A 608 22.77 -10.27 0.89
CA ALA A 608 23.25 -10.51 -0.47
C ALA A 608 24.43 -11.49 -0.51
N THR A 609 25.37 -11.38 0.45
CA THR A 609 26.52 -12.28 0.56
C THR A 609 26.08 -13.72 0.88
N VAL A 610 25.15 -13.87 1.84
CA VAL A 610 24.56 -15.17 2.19
C VAL A 610 23.85 -15.77 0.98
N LEU A 611 23.04 -14.98 0.28
CA LEU A 611 22.30 -15.41 -0.91
C LEU A 611 23.23 -15.90 -2.03
N VAL A 612 24.27 -15.13 -2.34
CA VAL A 612 25.28 -15.50 -3.35
C VAL A 612 26.04 -16.77 -2.94
N THR A 613 26.38 -16.89 -1.66
CA THR A 613 27.10 -18.06 -1.13
C THR A 613 26.23 -19.32 -1.23
N PHE A 614 24.97 -19.24 -0.79
CA PHE A 614 24.02 -20.34 -0.88
C PHE A 614 23.81 -20.76 -2.34
N TYR A 615 23.59 -19.79 -3.24
CA TYR A 615 23.47 -20.04 -4.67
C TYR A 615 24.69 -20.80 -5.22
N ARG A 616 25.92 -20.38 -4.89
CA ARG A 616 27.14 -21.04 -5.37
C ARG A 616 27.27 -22.49 -4.88
N ILE A 617 26.79 -22.78 -3.68
CA ILE A 617 26.86 -24.12 -3.07
C ILE A 617 25.79 -25.05 -3.67
N VAL A 618 24.56 -24.57 -3.82
CA VAL A 618 23.40 -25.41 -4.19
C VAL A 618 23.16 -25.48 -5.69
N ALA A 619 23.45 -24.40 -6.43
CA ALA A 619 23.18 -24.33 -7.87
C ALA A 619 24.13 -25.23 -8.66
N ARG A 620 23.56 -26.01 -9.57
CA ARG A 620 24.27 -26.93 -10.46
C ARG A 620 24.38 -26.33 -11.86
N PRO A 621 25.48 -26.59 -12.60
CA PRO A 621 25.60 -26.11 -13.96
C PRO A 621 24.47 -26.67 -14.83
N VAL A 622 23.94 -25.81 -15.68
CA VAL A 622 22.99 -26.18 -16.73
C VAL A 622 23.79 -26.51 -17.99
N PRO A 623 23.48 -27.60 -18.72
CA PRO A 623 24.16 -27.92 -19.98
C PRO A 623 24.07 -26.78 -20.99
N GLU A 624 25.11 -26.62 -21.82
CA GLU A 624 25.03 -25.68 -22.95
C GLU A 624 24.02 -26.18 -23.99
N ALA A 625 23.41 -25.24 -24.70
CA ALA A 625 22.45 -25.56 -25.75
C ALA A 625 23.16 -26.31 -26.89
N SER A 626 22.83 -27.59 -27.08
CA SER A 626 23.34 -28.45 -28.17
C SER A 626 22.72 -28.12 -29.51
#